data_AF-A0A0P9ZIM3-F1
#
_entry.id   AF-A0A0P9ZIM3-F1
#
_cell.length_a   1.000
_cell.length_b   1.000
_cell.length_c   1.000
_cell.angle_alpha   90.00
_cell.angle_beta   90.00
_cell.angle_gamma   90.00
#
_symmetry.space_group_name_H-M   'P 1'
#
loop_
_entity.id
_entity.type
_entity.pdbx_description
1 polymer ?
#
loop_
_entity_poly.entity_id
_entity_poly.type
_entity_poly.pdbx_seq_one_letter_code
_entity_poly.pdbx_strand_id
1 'polypeptide(L)'
;MANLENEFILIAGSISKKTEKASIDLAHDFTRAVTKSVLAANGGLVVYLAGLPFNENGDALTFDWTVACEAVKLLADYAPAHQLKIVTSQLAMQNKMTLEQRTLIRRLSAENYAQIVYIEDDMVTGGYIGDEQVEVATAMIAVGGGKGVSDRARKLRRRKLPVLPFDLQLGGFSEDGEGALALRANFFREPLTMFPFTGEQVKGRLDSMSLQEPIYGLDKIADLSVGLFQAESEAREAARSPDLLVITAIAIELAAARKVFGITEDIPTRRTTHGVQYWPVTIQRADGPLSCVVASLGNPGNVNASSITSILLSELKPKKVLMMGIAGGRRKKLSLGEVILSERVVYYEGGAAHAGGTIARRPEMQRPGLSTQQDLNTYFATESLPTRLLERADQLGFSMPPESKAGEVAARLMVSPATIASGELLIRDPEVFEDFQRIHEKALVAEMEAYGVFDACDKQEVPVLVVRGISDYGDITKDNAFHKIASEAAAIVTFDYAVHGWTRRLAL
;
A
#
# COMPACT_ATOMS: atom_id res chain seq x y z
N MET A 1 -6.75 5.02 19.93
CA MET A 1 -5.81 6.16 19.81
C MET A 1 -5.43 6.29 18.35
N ALA A 2 -5.10 7.48 17.86
CA ALA A 2 -4.59 7.64 16.49
C ALA A 2 -3.29 6.83 16.30
N ASN A 3 -3.01 6.34 15.08
CA ASN A 3 -1.81 5.53 14.78
C ASN A 3 -1.12 6.03 13.50
N LEU A 4 -0.10 6.87 13.69
CA LEU A 4 0.72 7.51 12.67
C LEU A 4 1.98 6.68 12.32
N GLU A 5 1.89 5.35 12.37
CA GLU A 5 3.03 4.48 12.08
C GLU A 5 3.62 4.79 10.69
N ASN A 6 4.93 5.07 10.63
CA ASN A 6 5.67 5.51 9.44
C ASN A 6 5.38 6.94 8.92
N GLU A 7 4.59 7.75 9.64
CA GLU A 7 4.39 9.15 9.30
C GLU A 7 5.38 10.05 10.05
N PHE A 8 6.01 10.99 9.36
CA PHE A 8 6.98 11.93 9.91
C PHE A 8 6.50 13.38 9.74
N ILE A 9 6.13 14.02 10.85
CA ILE A 9 5.60 15.39 10.86
C ILE A 9 6.74 16.39 11.01
N LEU A 10 6.82 17.35 10.10
CA LEU A 10 7.71 18.51 10.20
C LEU A 10 7.00 19.66 10.91
N ILE A 11 7.53 20.12 12.04
CA ILE A 11 7.08 21.38 12.66
C ILE A 11 7.95 22.51 12.11
N ALA A 12 7.42 23.25 11.14
CA ALA A 12 8.14 24.32 10.47
C ALA A 12 7.67 25.69 10.97
N GLY A 13 8.61 26.46 11.49
CA GLY A 13 8.32 27.74 12.08
C GLY A 13 9.56 28.45 12.63
N SER A 14 9.46 29.77 12.74
CA SER A 14 10.46 30.62 13.40
C SER A 14 9.76 31.84 13.97
N ILE A 15 10.36 32.49 14.94
CA ILE A 15 9.73 33.61 15.66
C ILE A 15 10.49 34.90 15.39
N SER A 16 9.77 36.01 15.17
CA SER A 16 10.39 37.35 15.11
C SER A 16 10.96 37.72 16.47
N LYS A 17 12.10 38.41 16.46
CA LYS A 17 12.73 38.96 17.67
C LYS A 17 11.84 39.95 18.44
N LYS A 18 10.83 40.52 17.77
CA LYS A 18 9.88 41.50 18.33
C LYS A 18 8.67 40.86 19.01
N THR A 19 8.54 39.53 18.95
CA THR A 19 7.39 38.80 19.48
C THR A 19 7.38 38.85 21.00
N GLU A 20 6.20 39.05 21.58
CA GLU A 20 6.01 39.08 23.03
C GLU A 20 6.24 37.69 23.65
N LYS A 21 6.83 37.68 24.86
CA LYS A 21 7.17 36.45 25.59
C LYS A 21 6.00 35.47 25.71
N ALA A 22 4.80 35.97 25.99
CA ALA A 22 3.61 35.12 26.14
C ALA A 22 3.30 34.32 24.86
N SER A 23 3.49 34.90 23.67
CA SER A 23 3.29 34.20 22.40
C SER A 23 4.43 33.23 22.10
N ILE A 24 5.66 33.56 22.50
CA ILE A 24 6.82 32.66 22.40
C ILE A 24 6.60 31.42 23.27
N ASP A 25 6.24 31.62 24.53
CA ASP A 25 5.97 30.54 25.49
C ASP A 25 4.84 29.64 24.98
N LEU A 26 3.73 30.24 24.52
CA LEU A 26 2.60 29.52 23.93
C LEU A 26 3.00 28.66 22.73
N ALA A 27 3.84 29.17 21.83
CA ALA A 27 4.31 28.43 20.65
C ALA A 27 5.18 27.23 21.03
N HIS A 28 6.06 27.38 22.02
CA HIS A 28 6.89 26.29 22.53
C HIS A 28 6.06 25.27 23.31
N ASP A 29 5.08 25.71 24.11
CA ASP A 29 4.17 24.82 24.85
C ASP A 29 3.32 24.00 23.88
N PHE A 30 2.81 24.61 22.82
CA PHE A 30 2.11 23.90 21.76
C PHE A 30 3.03 22.90 21.04
N THR A 31 4.28 23.29 20.75
CA THR A 31 5.27 22.39 20.14
C THR A 31 5.53 21.15 21.01
N ARG A 32 5.60 21.31 22.34
CA ARG A 32 5.74 20.19 23.27
C ARG A 32 4.50 19.30 23.28
N ALA A 33 3.31 19.90 23.31
CA ALA A 33 2.04 19.17 23.25
C ALA A 33 1.93 18.33 21.97
N VAL A 34 2.23 18.92 20.81
CA VAL A 34 2.28 18.20 19.51
C VAL A 34 3.31 17.08 19.55
N THR A 35 4.51 17.35 20.07
CA THR A 35 5.56 16.31 20.18
C THR A 35 5.04 15.11 20.96
N LYS A 36 4.43 15.34 22.12
CA LYS A 36 3.83 14.27 22.94
C LYS A 36 2.73 13.52 22.19
N SER A 37 1.78 14.22 21.57
CA SER A 37 0.66 13.59 20.85
C SER A 37 1.11 12.77 19.64
N VAL A 38 2.11 13.24 18.89
CA VAL A 38 2.67 12.52 17.72
C VAL A 38 3.36 11.22 18.17
N LEU A 39 4.20 11.29 19.20
CA LEU A 39 4.91 10.13 19.72
C LEU A 39 3.96 9.11 20.36
N ALA A 40 2.93 9.58 21.08
CA ALA A 40 1.87 8.73 21.64
C ALA A 40 1.04 8.02 20.55
N ALA A 41 0.99 8.57 19.34
CA ALA A 41 0.35 7.97 18.18
C ALA A 41 1.32 7.12 17.34
N ASN A 42 2.51 6.75 17.84
CA ASN A 42 3.56 6.04 17.11
C ASN A 42 4.07 6.77 15.84
N GLY A 43 3.83 8.08 15.73
CA GLY A 43 4.37 8.90 14.66
C GLY A 43 5.80 9.36 14.93
N GLY A 44 6.45 9.88 13.89
CA GLY A 44 7.76 10.48 13.97
C GLY A 44 7.76 11.99 13.71
N LEU A 45 8.86 12.65 14.06
CA LEU A 45 9.07 14.09 13.85
C LEU A 45 10.36 14.35 13.06
N VAL A 46 10.34 15.41 12.25
CA VAL A 46 11.50 15.88 11.49
C VAL A 46 12.01 17.18 12.10
N VAL A 47 13.29 17.23 12.43
CA VAL A 47 13.94 18.41 13.02
C VAL A 47 15.25 18.73 12.30
N TYR A 48 15.57 20.02 12.21
CA TYR A 48 16.90 20.49 11.83
C TYR A 48 17.65 21.01 13.05
N LEU A 49 18.67 20.28 13.49
CA LEU A 49 19.46 20.69 14.64
C LEU A 49 20.73 21.41 14.17
N ALA A 50 20.84 22.68 14.57
CA ALA A 50 22.02 23.53 14.43
C ALA A 50 22.15 24.42 15.66
N GLY A 51 22.61 25.67 15.51
CA GLY A 51 22.59 26.65 16.59
C GLY A 51 21.17 27.08 16.95
N LEU A 52 20.93 27.32 18.24
CA LEU A 52 19.65 27.80 18.77
C LEU A 52 19.65 29.34 18.82
N PRO A 53 18.88 30.04 17.97
CA PRO A 53 18.76 31.50 18.04
C PRO A 53 17.92 31.94 19.24
N PHE A 54 18.34 33.03 19.89
CA PHE A 54 17.67 33.66 21.01
C PHE A 54 17.34 35.14 20.72
N ASN A 55 16.30 35.68 21.37
CA ASN A 55 16.09 37.12 21.47
C ASN A 55 16.97 37.74 22.59
N GLU A 56 16.85 39.05 22.79
CA GLU A 56 17.60 39.77 23.84
C GLU A 56 17.24 39.32 25.28
N ASN A 57 16.05 38.76 25.46
CA ASN A 57 15.55 38.24 26.74
C ASN A 57 15.95 36.77 26.98
N GLY A 58 16.67 36.14 26.05
CA GLY A 58 17.08 34.74 26.14
C GLY A 58 16.00 33.72 25.77
N ASP A 59 14.92 34.14 25.10
CA ASP A 59 13.87 33.25 24.62
C ASP A 59 14.25 32.63 23.26
N ALA A 60 14.03 31.33 23.10
CA ALA A 60 14.36 30.59 21.88
C ALA A 60 13.41 30.94 20.71
N LEU A 61 13.97 31.13 19.51
CA LEU A 61 13.23 31.61 18.33
C LEU A 61 12.92 30.54 17.27
N THR A 62 13.24 29.28 17.54
CA THR A 62 12.99 28.12 16.67
C THR A 62 12.55 26.91 17.47
N PHE A 63 11.85 25.97 16.83
CA PHE A 63 11.17 24.86 17.51
C PHE A 63 11.95 23.54 17.54
N ASP A 64 12.98 23.38 16.69
CA ASP A 64 13.69 22.10 16.51
C ASP A 64 14.30 21.55 17.81
N TRP A 65 14.93 22.44 18.59
CA TRP A 65 15.49 22.08 19.90
C TRP A 65 14.41 21.78 20.94
N THR A 66 13.25 22.42 20.85
CA THR A 66 12.10 22.13 21.72
C THR A 66 11.58 20.72 21.49
N VAL A 67 11.45 20.31 20.23
CA VAL A 67 11.08 18.93 19.85
C VAL A 67 12.10 17.92 20.36
N ALA A 68 13.39 18.15 20.08
CA ALA A 68 14.45 17.23 20.47
C ALA A 68 14.57 17.06 21.99
N CYS A 69 14.46 18.15 22.76
CA CYS A 69 14.49 18.10 24.22
C CYS A 69 13.25 17.40 24.80
N GLU A 70 12.07 17.62 24.22
CA GLU A 70 10.84 16.98 24.69
C GLU A 70 10.84 15.49 24.40
N ALA A 71 11.27 15.08 23.20
CA ALA A 71 11.44 13.68 22.84
C ALA A 71 12.40 12.95 23.80
N VAL A 72 13.46 13.62 24.27
CA VAL A 72 14.40 13.04 25.25
C VAL A 72 13.75 12.82 26.61
N LYS A 73 12.83 13.69 27.05
CA LYS A 73 12.09 13.48 28.31
C LYS A 73 11.17 12.28 28.21
N LEU A 74 10.62 12.06 27.01
CA LEU A 74 9.65 11.02 26.70
C LEU A 74 10.29 9.68 26.30
N LEU A 75 11.62 9.61 26.15
CA LEU A 75 12.38 8.39 25.81
C LEU A 75 12.02 7.18 26.69
N ALA A 76 11.72 7.41 27.97
CA ALA A 76 11.41 6.35 28.92
C ALA A 76 9.99 5.77 28.75
N ASP A 77 9.08 6.54 28.13
CA ASP A 77 7.65 6.25 28.09
C ASP A 77 7.22 5.58 26.77
N TYR A 78 8.05 5.63 25.73
CA TYR A 78 7.74 5.11 24.39
C TYR A 78 8.78 4.11 23.90
N ALA A 79 8.32 3.03 23.26
CA ALA A 79 9.20 1.99 22.73
C ALA A 79 10.10 2.54 21.59
N PRO A 80 11.40 2.20 21.56
CA PRO A 80 12.35 2.79 20.64
C PRO A 80 12.23 2.18 19.24
N ALA A 81 11.72 2.95 18.28
CA ALA A 81 12.02 2.72 16.86
C ALA A 81 11.86 4.02 16.04
N HIS A 82 12.97 4.72 15.82
CA HIS A 82 13.13 5.76 14.79
C HIS A 82 12.07 6.89 14.74
N GLN A 83 11.60 7.36 15.90
CA GLN A 83 10.59 8.42 15.98
C GLN A 83 11.14 9.83 15.69
N LEU A 84 12.46 9.99 15.53
CA LEU A 84 13.08 11.26 15.11
C LEU A 84 13.93 11.12 13.85
N LYS A 85 13.74 12.06 12.91
CA LYS A 85 14.66 12.30 11.78
C LYS A 85 15.39 13.62 12.05
N ILE A 86 16.68 13.53 12.36
CA ILE A 86 17.53 14.69 12.68
C ILE A 86 18.35 15.05 11.45
N VAL A 87 18.02 16.16 10.81
CA VAL A 87 18.83 16.75 9.75
C VAL A 87 19.89 17.67 10.39
N THR A 88 21.16 17.48 10.09
CA THR A 88 22.25 18.33 10.60
C THR A 88 23.47 18.30 9.68
N SER A 89 24.55 19.02 10.00
CA SER A 89 25.84 18.98 9.28
C SER A 89 26.98 18.86 10.29
N GLN A 90 28.13 18.33 9.85
CA GLN A 90 29.28 18.20 10.75
C GLN A 90 29.76 19.58 11.22
N LEU A 91 29.79 20.56 10.31
CA LEU A 91 30.14 21.94 10.62
C LEU A 91 29.19 22.56 11.66
N ALA A 92 27.86 22.34 11.54
CA ALA A 92 26.91 22.84 12.52
C ALA A 92 27.11 22.20 13.89
N MET A 93 27.37 20.89 13.95
CA MET A 93 27.66 20.20 15.21
C MET A 93 28.94 20.75 15.86
N GLN A 94 29.98 21.01 15.09
CA GLN A 94 31.26 21.48 15.63
C GLN A 94 31.21 22.96 16.07
N ASN A 95 30.59 23.82 15.28
CA ASN A 95 30.74 25.28 15.44
C ASN A 95 29.52 25.98 16.05
N LYS A 96 28.33 25.37 15.97
CA LYS A 96 27.08 26.00 16.39
C LYS A 96 26.40 25.33 17.58
N MET A 97 26.91 24.17 18.04
CA MET A 97 26.31 23.41 19.12
C MET A 97 27.22 23.29 20.35
N THR A 98 26.62 23.28 21.53
CA THR A 98 27.31 23.00 22.79
C THR A 98 27.69 21.52 22.91
N LEU A 99 28.55 21.18 23.87
CA LEU A 99 28.87 19.78 24.19
C LEU A 99 27.62 18.99 24.61
N GLU A 100 26.74 19.60 25.40
CA GLU A 100 25.49 19.00 25.85
C GLU A 100 24.56 18.67 24.67
N GLN A 101 24.39 19.63 23.76
CA GLN A 101 23.60 19.46 22.54
C GLN A 101 24.11 18.32 21.66
N ARG A 102 25.42 18.26 21.42
CA ARG A 102 26.05 17.15 20.68
C ARG A 102 25.88 15.80 21.39
N THR A 103 25.96 15.80 22.72
CA THR A 103 25.81 14.58 23.54
C THR A 103 24.38 14.07 23.47
N LEU A 104 23.39 14.97 23.49
CA LEU A 104 21.97 14.65 23.32
C LEU A 104 21.70 13.96 21.98
N ILE A 105 22.21 14.53 20.88
CA ILE A 105 22.05 13.93 19.53
C ILE A 105 22.67 12.52 19.48
N ARG A 106 23.88 12.36 20.01
CA ARG A 106 24.58 11.06 20.05
C ARG A 106 23.81 10.04 20.89
N ARG A 107 23.22 10.46 22.01
CA ARG A 107 22.38 9.59 22.85
C ARG A 107 21.14 9.12 22.10
N LEU A 108 20.40 10.03 21.47
CA LEU A 108 19.21 9.68 20.68
C LEU A 108 19.53 8.71 19.54
N SER A 109 20.68 8.86 18.90
CA SER A 109 21.15 7.94 17.86
C SER A 109 21.58 6.58 18.42
N ALA A 110 22.30 6.55 19.55
CA ALA A 110 22.76 5.31 20.18
C ALA A 110 21.60 4.42 20.68
N GLU A 111 20.52 5.04 21.14
CA GLU A 111 19.30 4.36 21.60
C GLU A 111 18.35 3.97 20.44
N ASN A 112 18.78 4.09 19.17
CA ASN A 112 17.97 3.88 17.96
C ASN A 112 16.68 4.71 17.89
N TYR A 113 16.61 5.80 18.66
CA TYR A 113 15.45 6.66 18.72
C TYR A 113 15.44 7.68 17.56
N ALA A 114 16.61 8.16 17.16
CA ALA A 114 16.78 9.09 16.05
C ALA A 114 17.66 8.53 14.93
N GLN A 115 17.25 8.74 13.68
CA GLN A 115 18.11 8.61 12.52
C GLN A 115 18.69 9.98 12.16
N ILE A 116 20.01 10.05 12.02
CA ILE A 116 20.71 11.29 11.65
C ILE A 116 20.93 11.31 10.13
N VAL A 117 20.53 12.41 9.50
CA VAL A 117 20.78 12.73 8.09
C VAL A 117 21.81 13.87 8.07
N TYR A 118 23.01 13.58 7.56
CA TYR A 118 24.09 14.56 7.46
C TYR A 118 24.06 15.24 6.09
N ILE A 119 23.94 16.57 6.11
CA ILE A 119 24.12 17.43 4.95
C ILE A 119 25.61 17.69 4.76
N GLU A 120 26.08 17.63 3.51
CA GLU A 120 27.44 18.04 3.13
C GLU A 120 27.66 19.52 3.50
N ASP A 121 28.79 19.82 4.16
CA ASP A 121 29.02 21.14 4.76
C ASP A 121 28.95 22.28 3.71
N ASP A 122 29.35 22.00 2.47
CA ASP A 122 29.35 22.84 1.27
C ASP A 122 27.93 23.25 0.83
N MET A 123 26.93 22.42 1.16
CA MET A 123 25.55 22.51 0.70
C MET A 123 24.60 23.12 1.75
N VAL A 124 25.11 23.50 2.93
CA VAL A 124 24.31 24.01 4.06
C VAL A 124 23.74 25.40 3.77
N THR A 125 22.64 25.42 3.01
CA THR A 125 21.83 26.61 2.72
C THR A 125 20.42 26.42 3.25
N GLY A 126 19.72 27.51 3.57
CA GLY A 126 18.34 27.42 4.09
C GLY A 126 17.37 26.70 3.15
N GLY A 127 17.60 26.79 1.83
CA GLY A 127 16.83 26.08 0.81
C GLY A 127 17.10 24.58 0.82
N TYR A 128 18.38 24.19 0.82
CA TYR A 128 18.80 22.78 0.81
C TYR A 128 18.43 22.06 2.12
N ILE A 129 18.57 22.72 3.28
CA ILE A 129 18.05 22.20 4.56
C ILE A 129 16.54 21.92 4.45
N GLY A 130 15.81 22.84 3.82
CA GLY A 130 14.38 22.66 3.57
C GLY A 130 14.09 21.48 2.63
N ASP A 131 14.93 21.21 1.64
CA ASP A 131 14.80 20.06 0.74
C ASP A 131 14.96 18.74 1.49
N GLU A 132 16.02 18.62 2.30
CA GLU A 132 16.30 17.43 3.12
C GLU A 132 15.20 17.17 4.17
N GLN A 133 14.70 18.22 4.83
CA GLN A 133 13.56 18.11 5.74
C GLN A 133 12.30 17.65 5.03
N VAL A 134 12.01 18.22 3.85
CA VAL A 134 10.82 17.87 3.08
C VAL A 134 10.93 16.46 2.56
N GLU A 135 12.11 16.00 2.12
CA GLU A 135 12.32 14.65 1.58
C GLU A 135 11.81 13.57 2.52
N VAL A 136 12.15 13.67 3.81
CA VAL A 136 11.78 12.71 4.86
C VAL A 136 10.43 12.97 5.53
N ALA A 137 9.85 14.17 5.38
CA ALA A 137 8.56 14.50 5.98
C ALA A 137 7.39 13.94 5.16
N THR A 138 6.35 13.48 5.86
CA THR A 138 5.08 13.03 5.27
C THR A 138 3.93 14.01 5.55
N ALA A 139 4.13 14.96 6.46
CA ALA A 139 3.18 16.01 6.80
C ALA A 139 3.92 17.22 7.40
N MET A 140 3.25 18.38 7.47
CA MET A 140 3.81 19.57 8.11
C MET A 140 2.79 20.31 8.96
N ILE A 141 3.22 20.75 10.13
CA ILE A 141 2.56 21.77 10.94
C ILE A 141 3.32 23.08 10.74
N ALA A 142 2.61 24.16 10.39
CA ALA A 142 3.20 25.48 10.23
C ALA A 142 2.80 26.39 11.40
N VAL A 143 3.79 26.92 12.13
CA VAL A 143 3.59 27.85 13.25
C VAL A 143 4.51 29.06 13.07
N GLY A 144 3.96 30.22 12.74
CA GLY A 144 4.73 31.43 12.44
C GLY A 144 5.61 31.33 11.18
N GLY A 145 6.79 31.93 11.24
CA GLY A 145 7.79 31.94 10.19
C GLY A 145 7.54 32.93 9.06
N GLY A 146 8.38 32.83 8.02
CA GLY A 146 8.34 33.68 6.83
C GLY A 146 8.47 32.86 5.55
N LYS A 147 9.24 33.34 4.56
CA LYS A 147 9.34 32.68 3.23
C LYS A 147 9.83 31.24 3.30
N GLY A 148 10.72 30.92 4.25
CA GLY A 148 11.23 29.56 4.44
C GLY A 148 10.15 28.54 4.83
N VAL A 149 9.12 28.95 5.58
CA VAL A 149 7.97 28.10 5.93
C VAL A 149 7.07 27.92 4.71
N SER A 150 6.78 29.02 3.98
CA SER A 150 5.99 28.96 2.76
C SER A 150 6.64 28.10 1.66
N ASP A 151 7.96 28.13 1.54
CA ASP A 151 8.70 27.30 0.57
C ASP A 151 8.60 25.80 0.90
N ARG A 152 8.82 25.40 2.17
CA ARG A 152 8.63 24.02 2.63
C ARG A 152 7.20 23.53 2.38
N ALA A 153 6.21 24.34 2.74
CA ALA A 153 4.80 24.03 2.47
C ALA A 153 4.55 23.84 0.97
N ARG A 154 5.07 24.73 0.12
CA ARG A 154 4.95 24.59 -1.35
C ARG A 154 5.57 23.28 -1.85
N LYS A 155 6.74 22.89 -1.34
CA LYS A 155 7.42 21.64 -1.71
C LYS A 155 6.60 20.40 -1.29
N LEU A 156 6.04 20.38 -0.08
CA LEU A 156 5.14 19.31 0.38
C LEU A 156 3.83 19.23 -0.44
N ARG A 157 3.22 20.37 -0.75
CA ARG A 157 2.00 20.43 -1.57
C ARG A 157 2.22 19.85 -2.97
N ARG A 158 3.39 20.08 -3.58
CA ARG A 158 3.76 19.45 -4.88
C ARG A 158 3.82 17.92 -4.80
N ARG A 159 4.11 17.38 -3.62
CA ARG A 159 4.11 15.93 -3.32
C ARG A 159 2.74 15.43 -2.84
N LYS A 160 1.70 16.28 -2.81
CA LYS A 160 0.37 15.97 -2.26
C LYS A 160 0.43 15.49 -0.80
N LEU A 161 1.26 16.16 0.02
CA LEU A 161 1.37 15.88 1.45
C LEU A 161 0.68 16.99 2.26
N PRO A 162 0.05 16.64 3.40
CA PRO A 162 -0.76 17.57 4.15
C PRO A 162 0.05 18.66 4.87
N VAL A 163 -0.48 19.88 4.89
CA VAL A 163 0.08 21.04 5.59
C VAL A 163 -1.00 21.67 6.47
N LEU A 164 -0.78 21.70 7.78
CA LEU A 164 -1.68 22.27 8.78
C LEU A 164 -1.13 23.60 9.32
N PRO A 165 -1.62 24.75 8.87
CA PRO A 165 -1.19 26.05 9.35
C PRO A 165 -1.99 26.56 10.55
N PHE A 166 -1.29 27.11 11.54
CA PHE A 166 -1.88 27.79 12.69
C PHE A 166 -1.77 29.31 12.62
N ASP A 167 -2.57 29.99 13.42
CA ASP A 167 -2.82 31.44 13.33
C ASP A 167 -2.10 32.30 14.36
N LEU A 168 -1.17 31.71 15.10
CA LEU A 168 -0.41 32.42 16.12
C LEU A 168 0.49 33.49 15.48
N GLN A 169 0.35 34.74 15.94
CA GLN A 169 1.07 35.89 15.40
C GLN A 169 2.52 35.97 15.91
N LEU A 170 3.40 35.15 15.32
CA LEU A 170 4.83 35.09 15.70
C LEU A 170 5.77 35.86 14.76
N GLY A 171 5.31 36.21 13.56
CA GLY A 171 6.21 36.66 12.48
C GLY A 171 7.28 35.61 12.15
N GLY A 172 8.38 36.04 11.52
CA GLY A 172 9.52 35.17 11.21
C GLY A 172 10.84 35.77 11.67
N PHE A 173 11.84 34.92 11.93
CA PHE A 173 13.16 35.35 12.38
C PHE A 173 13.82 36.36 11.42
N SER A 174 13.58 36.20 10.12
CA SER A 174 14.10 37.08 9.06
C SER A 174 13.14 38.20 8.63
N GLU A 175 11.95 38.28 9.24
CA GLU A 175 10.89 39.27 8.92
C GLU A 175 10.55 39.38 7.42
N ASP A 176 10.60 38.25 6.69
CA ASP A 176 10.59 38.24 5.22
C ASP A 176 9.27 37.76 4.59
N GLY A 177 8.23 37.50 5.38
CA GLY A 177 6.90 37.09 4.93
C GLY A 177 5.96 36.70 6.07
N GLU A 178 4.73 36.33 5.73
CA GLU A 178 3.66 36.00 6.69
C GLU A 178 3.62 34.52 7.12
N GLY A 179 4.41 33.65 6.47
CA GLY A 179 4.58 32.24 6.85
C GLY A 179 3.26 31.49 7.04
N ALA A 180 3.04 30.95 8.24
CA ALA A 180 1.84 30.20 8.60
C ALA A 180 0.53 30.98 8.41
N LEU A 181 0.51 32.30 8.64
CA LEU A 181 -0.70 33.12 8.49
C LEU A 181 -1.18 33.15 7.04
N ALA A 182 -0.26 33.37 6.09
CA ALA A 182 -0.58 33.31 4.67
C ALA A 182 -0.99 31.90 4.22
N LEU A 183 -0.37 30.85 4.77
CA LEU A 183 -0.77 29.47 4.52
C LEU A 183 -2.19 29.19 5.04
N ARG A 184 -2.57 29.72 6.21
CA ARG A 184 -3.93 29.61 6.74
C ARG A 184 -4.95 30.33 5.86
N ALA A 185 -4.65 31.56 5.42
CA ALA A 185 -5.51 32.28 4.49
C ALA A 185 -5.70 31.52 3.15
N ASN A 186 -4.64 30.89 2.65
CA ASN A 186 -4.70 30.01 1.48
C ASN A 186 -5.55 28.76 1.74
N PHE A 187 -5.48 28.17 2.94
CA PHE A 187 -6.28 27.00 3.30
C PHE A 187 -7.79 27.26 3.15
N PHE A 188 -8.29 28.41 3.62
CA PHE A 188 -9.71 28.73 3.49
C PHE A 188 -10.17 28.92 2.04
N ARG A 189 -9.26 29.35 1.15
CA ARG A 189 -9.53 29.52 -0.28
C ARG A 189 -9.47 28.20 -1.05
N GLU A 190 -8.43 27.41 -0.79
CA GLU A 190 -8.09 26.20 -1.56
C GLU A 190 -7.70 25.04 -0.61
N PRO A 191 -8.65 24.50 0.18
CA PRO A 191 -8.34 23.56 1.25
C PRO A 191 -7.74 22.25 0.74
N LEU A 192 -8.18 21.77 -0.43
CA LEU A 192 -7.64 20.56 -1.06
C LEU A 192 -6.19 20.70 -1.53
N THR A 193 -5.66 21.91 -1.61
CA THR A 193 -4.23 22.11 -1.92
C THR A 193 -3.35 21.97 -0.68
N MET A 194 -3.94 21.96 0.52
CA MET A 194 -3.25 21.79 1.80
C MET A 194 -3.53 20.42 2.41
N PHE A 195 -4.74 19.89 2.27
CA PHE A 195 -5.13 18.52 2.63
C PHE A 195 -5.83 17.87 1.43
N PRO A 196 -5.09 17.14 0.57
CA PRO A 196 -5.58 16.59 -0.70
C PRO A 196 -6.88 15.77 -0.64
N PHE A 197 -7.14 15.05 0.46
CA PHE A 197 -8.30 14.16 0.55
C PHE A 197 -9.38 14.66 1.51
N THR A 198 -8.99 15.31 2.61
CA THR A 198 -9.92 15.72 3.68
C THR A 198 -10.05 17.24 3.85
N GLY A 199 -9.47 18.04 2.94
CA GLY A 199 -9.34 19.49 3.12
C GLY A 199 -10.63 20.24 3.48
N GLU A 200 -11.78 19.91 2.87
CA GLU A 200 -13.05 20.56 3.20
C GLU A 200 -13.51 20.27 4.64
N GLN A 201 -13.26 19.06 5.13
CA GLN A 201 -13.59 18.66 6.49
C GLN A 201 -12.66 19.36 7.50
N VAL A 202 -11.37 19.47 7.15
CA VAL A 202 -10.36 20.17 7.96
C VAL A 202 -10.66 21.67 8.02
N LYS A 203 -11.06 22.29 6.91
CA LYS A 203 -11.47 23.70 6.85
C LYS A 203 -12.58 24.02 7.85
N GLY A 204 -13.56 23.13 7.99
CA GLY A 204 -14.65 23.27 8.96
C GLY A 204 -14.21 23.20 10.44
N ARG A 205 -12.99 22.74 10.72
CA ARG A 205 -12.42 22.61 12.09
C ARG A 205 -11.35 23.64 12.39
N LEU A 206 -10.68 24.21 11.39
CA LEU A 206 -9.53 25.11 11.55
C LEU A 206 -9.80 26.30 12.48
N ASP A 207 -10.97 26.92 12.41
CA ASP A 207 -11.32 28.05 13.30
C ASP A 207 -11.48 27.64 14.76
N SER A 208 -11.94 26.41 15.02
CA SER A 208 -12.04 25.86 16.38
C SER A 208 -10.70 25.47 17.00
N MET A 209 -9.62 25.51 16.22
CA MET A 209 -8.26 25.13 16.60
C MET A 209 -7.30 26.33 16.62
N SER A 210 -7.83 27.55 16.77
CA SER A 210 -7.01 28.76 16.90
C SER A 210 -6.02 28.64 18.06
N LEU A 211 -4.76 28.98 17.81
CA LEU A 211 -3.75 29.19 18.86
C LEU A 211 -3.73 30.66 19.30
N GLN A 212 -4.19 31.58 18.47
CA GLN A 212 -4.29 32.99 18.82
C GLN A 212 -5.42 33.26 19.82
N GLU A 213 -6.54 32.56 19.66
CA GLU A 213 -7.75 32.64 20.50
C GLU A 213 -8.20 31.22 20.89
N PRO A 214 -7.45 30.52 21.75
CA PRO A 214 -7.69 29.11 22.02
C PRO A 214 -8.97 28.87 22.82
N ILE A 215 -9.88 28.08 22.25
CA ILE A 215 -11.09 27.57 22.95
C ILE A 215 -10.85 26.21 23.61
N TYR A 216 -9.72 25.57 23.31
CA TYR A 216 -9.29 24.29 23.85
C TYR A 216 -7.89 24.42 24.45
N GLY A 217 -7.57 23.55 25.42
CA GLY A 217 -6.19 23.42 25.90
C GLY A 217 -5.26 22.89 24.80
N LEU A 218 -3.97 23.19 24.92
CA LEU A 218 -2.96 22.86 23.90
C LEU A 218 -2.85 21.37 23.61
N ASP A 219 -2.93 20.51 24.64
CA ASP A 219 -2.95 19.05 24.47
C ASP A 219 -4.10 18.59 23.56
N LYS A 220 -5.29 19.19 23.74
CA LYS A 220 -6.45 18.87 22.90
C LYS A 220 -6.28 19.36 21.46
N ILE A 221 -5.68 20.53 21.25
CA ILE A 221 -5.37 21.04 19.91
C ILE A 221 -4.32 20.14 19.22
N ALA A 222 -3.31 19.69 19.96
CA ALA A 222 -2.31 18.74 19.48
C ALA A 222 -2.94 17.39 19.09
N ASP A 223 -3.78 16.82 19.94
CA ASP A 223 -4.50 15.57 19.65
C ASP A 223 -5.42 15.69 18.43
N LEU A 224 -6.13 16.81 18.29
CA LEU A 224 -6.94 17.10 17.11
C LEU A 224 -6.07 17.17 15.86
N SER A 225 -4.91 17.83 15.92
CA SER A 225 -3.96 17.95 14.80
C SER A 225 -3.48 16.59 14.31
N VAL A 226 -3.09 15.72 15.24
CA VAL A 226 -2.71 14.33 14.96
C VAL A 226 -3.87 13.55 14.32
N GLY A 227 -5.09 13.72 14.85
CA GLY A 227 -6.29 13.10 14.29
C GLY A 227 -6.62 13.55 12.86
N LEU A 228 -6.31 14.80 12.48
CA LEU A 228 -6.49 15.28 11.11
C LEU A 228 -5.49 14.62 10.16
N PHE A 229 -4.22 14.48 10.55
CA PHE A 229 -3.23 13.77 9.73
C PHE A 229 -3.55 12.28 9.59
N GLN A 230 -4.05 11.65 10.66
CA GLN A 230 -4.54 10.27 10.61
C GLN A 230 -5.67 10.11 9.58
N ALA A 231 -6.70 10.94 9.66
CA ALA A 231 -7.83 10.91 8.75
C ALA A 231 -7.41 11.16 7.29
N GLU A 232 -6.45 12.06 7.07
CA GLU A 232 -5.87 12.29 5.74
C GLU A 232 -5.12 11.06 5.22
N SER A 233 -4.32 10.40 6.07
CA SER A 233 -3.59 9.19 5.67
C SER A 233 -4.56 8.05 5.32
N GLU A 234 -5.58 7.83 6.14
CA GLU A 234 -6.65 6.85 5.88
C GLU A 234 -7.41 7.15 4.58
N ALA A 235 -7.74 8.41 4.33
CA ALA A 235 -8.43 8.83 3.11
C ALA A 235 -7.51 8.69 1.87
N ARG A 236 -6.22 9.00 2.00
CA ARG A 236 -5.20 8.78 0.97
C ARG A 236 -5.05 7.31 0.62
N GLU A 237 -5.01 6.44 1.63
CA GLU A 237 -4.97 4.99 1.43
C GLU A 237 -6.25 4.46 0.79
N ALA A 238 -7.42 4.95 1.21
CA ALA A 238 -8.69 4.58 0.61
C ALA A 238 -8.82 5.02 -0.86
N ALA A 239 -8.21 6.16 -1.22
CA ALA A 239 -8.18 6.67 -2.59
C ALA A 239 -7.05 6.10 -3.45
N ARG A 240 -6.12 5.33 -2.86
CA ARG A 240 -5.01 4.73 -3.60
C ARG A 240 -5.53 3.56 -4.44
N SER A 241 -5.34 3.66 -5.76
CA SER A 241 -5.50 2.52 -6.64
C SER A 241 -4.54 1.39 -6.22
N PRO A 242 -5.03 0.17 -5.98
CA PRO A 242 -4.19 -0.91 -5.51
C PRO A 242 -3.20 -1.30 -6.61
N ASP A 243 -2.03 -1.77 -6.19
CA ASP A 243 -1.06 -2.29 -7.15
C ASP A 243 -1.59 -3.62 -7.75
N LEU A 244 -2.18 -4.47 -6.91
CA LEU A 244 -2.68 -5.80 -7.29
C LEU A 244 -4.17 -5.98 -6.96
N LEU A 245 -4.93 -6.55 -7.90
CA LEU A 245 -6.25 -7.10 -7.65
C LEU A 245 -6.19 -8.63 -7.78
N VAL A 246 -6.63 -9.34 -6.75
CA VAL A 246 -6.79 -10.79 -6.74
C VAL A 246 -8.27 -11.14 -6.79
N ILE A 247 -8.68 -11.96 -7.76
CA ILE A 247 -10.08 -12.33 -7.99
C ILE A 247 -10.27 -13.82 -7.70
N THR A 248 -11.32 -14.15 -6.94
CA THR A 248 -11.82 -15.51 -6.71
C THR A 248 -13.26 -15.64 -7.22
N ALA A 249 -13.69 -16.82 -7.66
CA ALA A 249 -15.05 -17.03 -8.15
C ALA A 249 -16.03 -17.47 -7.04
N ILE A 250 -15.65 -18.48 -6.26
CA ILE A 250 -16.55 -19.15 -5.30
C ILE A 250 -16.03 -19.09 -3.85
N ALA A 251 -16.91 -19.41 -2.89
CA ALA A 251 -16.65 -19.25 -1.46
C ALA A 251 -15.41 -20.01 -0.95
N ILE A 252 -15.14 -21.21 -1.47
CA ILE A 252 -13.98 -22.02 -1.03
C ILE A 252 -12.65 -21.42 -1.51
N GLU A 253 -12.65 -20.80 -2.69
CA GLU A 253 -11.49 -20.09 -3.23
C GLU A 253 -11.26 -18.79 -2.45
N LEU A 254 -12.33 -18.06 -2.14
CA LEU A 254 -12.25 -16.88 -1.26
C LEU A 254 -11.72 -17.26 0.12
N ALA A 255 -12.18 -18.38 0.71
CA ALA A 255 -11.68 -18.83 2.00
C ALA A 255 -10.17 -19.13 1.97
N ALA A 256 -9.68 -19.76 0.90
CA ALA A 256 -8.26 -20.00 0.70
C ALA A 256 -7.47 -18.68 0.52
N ALA A 257 -7.98 -17.75 -0.30
CA ALA A 257 -7.38 -16.43 -0.47
C ALA A 257 -7.30 -15.69 0.87
N ARG A 258 -8.38 -15.68 1.66
CA ARG A 258 -8.40 -15.04 2.99
C ARG A 258 -7.36 -15.65 3.92
N LYS A 259 -7.24 -16.98 3.97
CA LYS A 259 -6.22 -17.67 4.77
C LYS A 259 -4.80 -17.25 4.37
N VAL A 260 -4.47 -17.30 3.08
CA VAL A 260 -3.09 -17.06 2.60
C VAL A 260 -2.69 -15.60 2.61
N PHE A 261 -3.64 -14.69 2.39
CA PHE A 261 -3.42 -13.24 2.38
C PHE A 261 -3.58 -12.60 3.77
N GLY A 262 -3.83 -13.39 4.82
CA GLY A 262 -3.97 -12.90 6.19
C GLY A 262 -5.23 -12.06 6.42
N ILE A 263 -6.31 -12.32 5.69
CA ILE A 263 -7.59 -11.62 5.86
C ILE A 263 -8.40 -12.29 6.96
N THR A 264 -8.21 -11.79 8.18
CA THR A 264 -8.92 -12.19 9.38
C THR A 264 -10.36 -11.63 9.42
N GLU A 265 -11.15 -12.01 10.43
CA GLU A 265 -12.56 -11.59 10.54
C GLU A 265 -12.72 -10.13 10.98
N ASP A 266 -11.72 -9.55 11.61
CA ASP A 266 -11.66 -8.15 12.05
C ASP A 266 -11.38 -7.17 10.90
N ILE A 267 -10.85 -7.63 9.76
CA ILE A 267 -10.69 -6.79 8.58
C ILE A 267 -12.07 -6.52 7.96
N PRO A 268 -12.57 -5.27 8.00
CA PRO A 268 -13.91 -4.97 7.51
C PRO A 268 -14.00 -5.18 6.01
N THR A 269 -15.13 -5.76 5.59
CA THR A 269 -15.43 -5.93 4.16
C THR A 269 -15.76 -4.57 3.56
N ARG A 270 -15.02 -4.17 2.52
CA ARG A 270 -15.34 -2.98 1.72
C ARG A 270 -16.23 -3.36 0.54
N ARG A 271 -16.92 -2.37 -0.03
CA ARG A 271 -17.80 -2.56 -1.19
C ARG A 271 -17.53 -1.50 -2.24
N THR A 272 -17.59 -1.90 -3.50
CA THR A 272 -17.67 -0.97 -4.62
C THR A 272 -19.02 -0.24 -4.60
N THR A 273 -19.16 0.81 -5.40
CA THR A 273 -20.45 1.51 -5.57
C THR A 273 -21.55 0.59 -6.10
N HIS A 274 -21.17 -0.48 -6.80
CA HIS A 274 -22.06 -1.53 -7.31
C HIS A 274 -22.21 -2.74 -6.37
N GLY A 275 -21.69 -2.67 -5.13
CA GLY A 275 -21.89 -3.70 -4.11
C GLY A 275 -20.95 -4.91 -4.18
N VAL A 276 -19.93 -4.89 -5.04
CA VAL A 276 -18.92 -5.95 -5.12
C VAL A 276 -18.04 -5.89 -3.87
N GLN A 277 -17.93 -7.02 -3.16
CA GLN A 277 -17.17 -7.08 -1.93
C GLN A 277 -15.67 -7.25 -2.21
N TYR A 278 -14.87 -6.52 -1.45
CA TYR A 278 -13.42 -6.62 -1.52
C TYR A 278 -12.73 -6.35 -0.17
N TRP A 279 -11.51 -6.87 -0.03
CA TRP A 279 -10.69 -6.79 1.18
C TRP A 279 -9.31 -6.24 0.82
N PRO A 280 -8.92 -5.07 1.36
CA PRO A 280 -7.57 -4.54 1.19
C PRO A 280 -6.57 -5.35 2.03
N VAL A 281 -5.39 -5.57 1.47
CA VAL A 281 -4.27 -6.31 2.05
C VAL A 281 -2.97 -5.62 1.69
N THR A 282 -2.02 -5.58 2.62
CA THR A 282 -0.65 -5.14 2.33
C THR A 282 0.26 -6.36 2.27
N ILE A 283 0.91 -6.58 1.13
CA ILE A 283 1.89 -7.65 0.94
C ILE A 283 3.29 -7.06 1.10
N GLN A 284 4.06 -7.60 2.04
CA GLN A 284 5.44 -7.16 2.27
C GLN A 284 6.36 -7.72 1.18
N ARG A 285 7.19 -6.86 0.57
CA ARG A 285 8.21 -7.22 -0.42
C ARG A 285 9.52 -6.49 -0.13
N ALA A 286 10.62 -7.04 -0.66
CA ALA A 286 11.94 -6.44 -0.54
C ALA A 286 12.05 -5.06 -1.22
N ASP A 287 11.28 -4.82 -2.29
CA ASP A 287 11.20 -3.55 -3.01
C ASP A 287 10.09 -2.61 -2.45
N GLY A 288 9.63 -2.87 -1.21
CA GLY A 288 8.63 -2.07 -0.49
C GLY A 288 7.24 -2.71 -0.43
N PRO A 289 6.32 -2.24 0.42
CA PRO A 289 4.98 -2.81 0.54
C PRO A 289 4.21 -2.72 -0.78
N LEU A 290 3.40 -3.73 -1.08
CA LEU A 290 2.52 -3.83 -2.23
C LEU A 290 1.07 -3.73 -1.76
N SER A 291 0.33 -2.73 -2.27
CA SER A 291 -1.10 -2.61 -1.99
C SER A 291 -1.86 -3.64 -2.83
N CYS A 292 -2.57 -4.54 -2.16
CA CYS A 292 -3.35 -5.61 -2.78
C CYS A 292 -4.82 -5.49 -2.36
N VAL A 293 -5.72 -5.91 -3.24
CA VAL A 293 -7.13 -6.10 -2.92
C VAL A 293 -7.53 -7.50 -3.33
N VAL A 294 -8.21 -8.24 -2.46
CA VAL A 294 -8.88 -9.51 -2.79
C VAL A 294 -10.36 -9.23 -3.01
N ALA A 295 -10.94 -9.70 -4.12
CA ALA A 295 -12.34 -9.53 -4.45
C ALA A 295 -12.96 -10.87 -4.89
N SER A 296 -14.28 -10.99 -4.75
CA SER A 296 -15.03 -12.18 -5.13
C SER A 296 -16.06 -11.88 -6.22
N LEU A 297 -16.11 -12.74 -7.24
CA LEU A 297 -17.13 -12.68 -8.31
C LEU A 297 -18.52 -13.11 -7.82
N GLY A 298 -18.56 -13.92 -6.76
CA GLY A 298 -19.79 -14.45 -6.15
C GLY A 298 -20.43 -15.61 -6.91
N ASN A 299 -20.27 -15.70 -8.23
CA ASN A 299 -20.77 -16.77 -9.08
C ASN A 299 -19.76 -17.14 -10.19
N PRO A 300 -19.75 -18.41 -10.64
CA PRO A 300 -18.95 -18.84 -11.78
C PRO A 300 -19.53 -18.33 -13.13
N GLY A 301 -18.78 -18.53 -14.22
CA GLY A 301 -19.16 -18.19 -15.60
C GLY A 301 -18.51 -16.92 -16.14
N ASN A 302 -18.18 -16.90 -17.44
CA ASN A 302 -17.39 -15.82 -18.05
C ASN A 302 -18.15 -14.51 -18.13
N VAL A 303 -19.47 -14.56 -18.31
CA VAL A 303 -20.32 -13.35 -18.35
C VAL A 303 -20.27 -12.62 -17.00
N ASN A 304 -20.43 -13.35 -15.90
CA ASN A 304 -20.33 -12.79 -14.55
C ASN A 304 -18.90 -12.30 -14.29
N ALA A 305 -17.90 -13.12 -14.63
CA ALA A 305 -16.50 -12.79 -14.45
C ALA A 305 -16.10 -11.48 -15.18
N SER A 306 -16.50 -11.32 -16.44
CA SER A 306 -16.23 -10.11 -17.23
C SER A 306 -16.92 -8.88 -16.66
N SER A 307 -18.20 -9.00 -16.27
CA SER A 307 -18.98 -7.88 -15.71
C SER A 307 -18.40 -7.39 -14.39
N ILE A 308 -18.17 -8.29 -13.43
CA ILE A 308 -17.66 -7.92 -12.09
C ILE A 308 -16.22 -7.43 -12.18
N THR A 309 -15.38 -8.06 -13.02
CA THR A 309 -14.01 -7.59 -13.25
C THR A 309 -14.02 -6.17 -13.83
N SER A 310 -14.90 -5.88 -14.80
CA SER A 310 -14.99 -4.53 -15.39
C SER A 310 -15.34 -3.45 -14.35
N ILE A 311 -16.25 -3.76 -13.41
CA ILE A 311 -16.59 -2.89 -12.28
C ILE A 311 -15.36 -2.66 -11.38
N LEU A 312 -14.67 -3.73 -10.99
CA LEU A 312 -13.48 -3.65 -10.13
C LEU A 312 -12.35 -2.86 -10.80
N LEU A 313 -12.12 -3.06 -12.10
CA LEU A 313 -11.11 -2.33 -12.86
C LEU A 313 -11.45 -0.83 -12.95
N SER A 314 -12.71 -0.47 -13.21
CA SER A 314 -13.13 0.93 -13.31
C SER A 314 -13.05 1.67 -11.97
N GLU A 315 -13.47 1.04 -10.88
CA GLU A 315 -13.54 1.68 -9.57
C GLU A 315 -12.20 1.66 -8.82
N LEU A 316 -11.47 0.54 -8.86
CA LEU A 316 -10.23 0.38 -8.11
C LEU A 316 -9.01 0.78 -8.95
N LYS A 317 -9.06 0.61 -10.28
CA LYS A 317 -7.95 0.88 -11.22
C LYS A 317 -6.65 0.16 -10.84
N PRO A 318 -6.69 -1.17 -10.62
CA PRO A 318 -5.50 -1.92 -10.24
C PRO A 318 -4.45 -1.91 -11.35
N LYS A 319 -3.18 -2.04 -10.99
CA LYS A 319 -2.09 -2.12 -11.98
C LYS A 319 -1.90 -3.52 -12.57
N LYS A 320 -2.40 -4.56 -11.91
CA LYS A 320 -2.38 -5.96 -12.35
C LYS A 320 -3.52 -6.75 -11.72
N VAL A 321 -4.02 -7.74 -12.44
CA VAL A 321 -5.01 -8.71 -11.96
C VAL A 321 -4.40 -10.11 -11.89
N LEU A 322 -4.62 -10.81 -10.77
CA LEU A 322 -4.42 -12.26 -10.67
C LEU A 322 -5.78 -12.90 -10.40
N MET A 323 -6.19 -13.85 -11.24
CA MET A 323 -7.35 -14.66 -10.94
C MET A 323 -6.90 -15.98 -10.36
N MET A 324 -7.29 -16.29 -9.13
CA MET A 324 -7.02 -17.60 -8.53
C MET A 324 -8.30 -18.43 -8.45
N GLY A 325 -8.17 -19.75 -8.40
CA GLY A 325 -9.30 -20.65 -8.24
C GLY A 325 -8.95 -22.10 -8.47
N ILE A 326 -9.96 -22.94 -8.65
CA ILE A 326 -9.80 -24.36 -8.97
C ILE A 326 -10.21 -24.68 -10.40
N ALA A 327 -9.70 -25.77 -10.94
CA ALA A 327 -10.03 -26.25 -12.29
C ALA A 327 -9.93 -27.77 -12.41
N GLY A 328 -10.56 -28.29 -13.47
CA GLY A 328 -10.34 -29.66 -13.92
C GLY A 328 -9.05 -29.76 -14.73
N GLY A 329 -8.21 -30.76 -14.46
CA GLY A 329 -6.99 -31.05 -15.19
C GLY A 329 -7.12 -32.24 -16.13
N ARG A 330 -6.25 -32.34 -17.13
CA ARG A 330 -6.20 -33.53 -17.99
C ARG A 330 -5.55 -34.70 -17.25
N ARG A 331 -6.28 -35.80 -17.14
CA ARG A 331 -5.78 -37.04 -16.52
C ARG A 331 -4.47 -37.52 -17.19
N LYS A 332 -3.54 -38.03 -16.39
CA LYS A 332 -2.18 -38.48 -16.81
C LYS A 332 -1.24 -37.39 -17.30
N LYS A 333 -1.67 -36.12 -17.32
CA LYS A 333 -0.83 -34.97 -17.69
C LYS A 333 -0.64 -34.00 -16.54
N LEU A 334 -1.65 -33.87 -15.70
CA LEU A 334 -1.63 -33.08 -14.48
C LEU A 334 -2.00 -33.97 -13.30
N SER A 335 -1.59 -33.56 -12.11
CA SER A 335 -1.91 -34.24 -10.85
C SER A 335 -2.84 -33.40 -9.97
N LEU A 336 -3.66 -34.03 -9.13
CA LEU A 336 -4.50 -33.33 -8.17
C LEU A 336 -3.63 -32.53 -7.19
N GLY A 337 -4.01 -31.28 -6.93
CA GLY A 337 -3.25 -30.34 -6.10
C GLY A 337 -2.09 -29.63 -6.83
N GLU A 338 -1.78 -30.00 -8.07
CA GLU A 338 -0.88 -29.21 -8.92
C GLU A 338 -1.50 -27.84 -9.21
N VAL A 339 -0.67 -26.80 -9.27
CA VAL A 339 -1.09 -25.45 -9.63
C VAL A 339 -0.59 -25.11 -11.03
N ILE A 340 -1.45 -24.51 -11.83
CA ILE A 340 -1.09 -24.02 -13.15
C ILE A 340 -1.10 -22.50 -13.19
N LEU A 341 -0.16 -21.93 -13.95
CA LEU A 341 -0.19 -20.53 -14.37
C LEU A 341 -0.55 -20.47 -15.86
N SER A 342 -1.47 -19.58 -16.24
CA SER A 342 -1.97 -19.52 -17.61
C SER A 342 -0.89 -19.02 -18.58
N GLU A 343 -0.43 -19.90 -19.47
CA GLU A 343 0.32 -19.51 -20.67
C GLU A 343 -0.62 -18.93 -21.73
N ARG A 344 -1.85 -19.44 -21.75
CA ARG A 344 -2.90 -19.11 -22.72
C ARG A 344 -4.27 -19.48 -22.17
N VAL A 345 -5.27 -18.71 -22.56
CA VAL A 345 -6.68 -19.00 -22.32
C VAL A 345 -7.36 -19.13 -23.68
N VAL A 346 -8.08 -20.23 -23.88
CA VAL A 346 -8.82 -20.56 -25.10
C VAL A 346 -10.30 -20.57 -24.76
N TYR A 347 -11.05 -19.60 -25.27
CA TYR A 347 -12.51 -19.62 -25.20
C TYR A 347 -13.05 -20.61 -26.24
N TYR A 348 -13.51 -21.77 -25.79
CA TYR A 348 -13.80 -22.89 -26.68
C TYR A 348 -15.19 -22.87 -27.31
N GLU A 349 -16.10 -22.03 -26.81
CA GLU A 349 -17.51 -22.04 -27.20
C GLU A 349 -17.82 -21.16 -28.42
N GLY A 350 -16.89 -20.28 -28.83
CA GLY A 350 -17.04 -19.49 -30.04
C GLY A 350 -17.24 -20.38 -31.27
N GLY A 351 -18.23 -20.07 -32.11
CA GLY A 351 -18.53 -20.86 -33.30
C GLY A 351 -19.64 -20.29 -34.18
N ALA A 352 -19.83 -20.90 -35.36
CA ALA A 352 -20.93 -20.62 -36.27
C ALA A 352 -21.73 -21.89 -36.56
N ALA A 353 -23.05 -21.82 -36.39
CA ALA A 353 -23.95 -22.89 -36.78
C ALA A 353 -24.22 -22.81 -38.30
N HIS A 354 -24.08 -23.93 -38.99
CA HIS A 354 -24.36 -24.09 -40.40
C HIS A 354 -25.58 -25.00 -40.61
N ALA A 355 -26.14 -24.97 -41.83
CA ALA A 355 -27.24 -25.85 -42.21
C ALA A 355 -26.87 -27.34 -41.96
N GLY A 356 -27.88 -28.14 -41.61
CA GLY A 356 -27.67 -29.54 -41.25
C GLY A 356 -27.09 -29.77 -39.85
N GLY A 357 -27.06 -28.75 -38.99
CA GLY A 357 -26.64 -28.90 -37.59
C GLY A 357 -25.13 -28.98 -37.37
N THR A 358 -24.34 -28.63 -38.39
CA THR A 358 -22.88 -28.60 -38.27
C THR A 358 -22.42 -27.31 -37.59
N ILE A 359 -21.52 -27.41 -36.60
CA ILE A 359 -20.97 -26.24 -35.89
C ILE A 359 -19.51 -26.09 -36.29
N ALA A 360 -19.18 -24.98 -36.94
CA ALA A 360 -17.79 -24.59 -37.19
C ALA A 360 -17.25 -23.85 -35.97
N ARG A 361 -16.31 -24.48 -35.24
CA ARG A 361 -15.65 -23.87 -34.08
C ARG A 361 -14.82 -22.66 -34.50
N ARG A 362 -14.90 -21.58 -33.71
CA ARG A 362 -14.19 -20.29 -33.88
C ARG A 362 -13.71 -19.83 -32.50
N PRO A 363 -12.72 -20.52 -31.91
CA PRO A 363 -12.25 -20.18 -30.57
C PRO A 363 -11.53 -18.83 -30.55
N GLU A 364 -11.63 -18.13 -29.43
CA GLU A 364 -10.79 -16.97 -29.14
C GLU A 364 -9.63 -17.39 -28.24
N MET A 365 -8.43 -16.85 -28.48
CA MET A 365 -7.23 -17.28 -27.78
C MET A 365 -6.45 -16.08 -27.25
N GLN A 366 -6.44 -15.92 -25.94
CA GLN A 366 -5.73 -14.85 -25.25
C GLN A 366 -4.46 -15.37 -24.59
N ARG A 367 -3.45 -14.50 -24.49
CA ARG A 367 -2.18 -14.76 -23.81
C ARG A 367 -1.86 -13.60 -22.88
N PRO A 368 -1.15 -13.83 -21.77
CA PRO A 368 -0.63 -12.73 -20.96
C PRO A 368 0.21 -11.77 -21.82
N GLY A 369 0.22 -10.47 -21.50
CA GLY A 369 1.06 -9.49 -22.20
C GLY A 369 2.57 -9.76 -22.03
N LEU A 370 3.39 -9.14 -22.89
CA LEU A 370 4.86 -9.38 -22.94
C LEU A 370 5.53 -9.32 -21.56
N SER A 371 5.26 -8.30 -20.75
CA SER A 371 5.85 -8.17 -19.41
C SER A 371 5.49 -9.34 -18.50
N THR A 372 4.24 -9.79 -18.54
CA THR A 372 3.79 -10.93 -17.73
C THR A 372 4.41 -12.23 -18.22
N GLN A 373 4.65 -12.38 -19.53
CA GLN A 373 5.39 -13.53 -20.07
C GLN A 373 6.85 -13.54 -19.62
N GLN A 374 7.53 -12.38 -19.58
CA GLN A 374 8.90 -12.27 -19.07
C GLN A 374 8.99 -12.55 -17.56
N ASP A 375 8.03 -12.04 -16.79
CA ASP A 375 7.86 -12.33 -15.36
C ASP A 375 7.70 -13.84 -15.12
N LEU A 376 6.82 -14.50 -15.88
CA LEU A 376 6.61 -15.96 -15.79
C LEU A 376 7.89 -16.75 -16.11
N ASN A 377 8.59 -16.41 -17.19
CA ASN A 377 9.84 -17.08 -17.54
C ASN A 377 10.88 -16.97 -16.43
N THR A 378 11.01 -15.77 -15.83
CA THR A 378 11.93 -15.54 -14.71
C THR A 378 11.49 -16.30 -13.47
N TYR A 379 10.19 -16.32 -13.18
CA TYR A 379 9.62 -17.05 -12.06
C TYR A 379 9.91 -18.55 -12.15
N PHE A 380 9.65 -19.18 -13.30
CA PHE A 380 9.92 -20.61 -13.52
C PHE A 380 11.41 -20.95 -13.60
N ALA A 381 12.26 -20.01 -14.02
CA ALA A 381 13.71 -20.20 -14.03
C ALA A 381 14.35 -20.06 -12.63
N THR A 382 13.59 -19.67 -11.61
CA THR A 382 14.10 -19.46 -10.25
C THR A 382 14.35 -20.80 -9.55
N GLU A 383 15.62 -21.13 -9.29
CA GLU A 383 16.02 -22.40 -8.64
C GLU A 383 15.38 -22.60 -7.25
N SER A 384 15.24 -21.53 -6.46
CA SER A 384 14.67 -21.60 -5.11
C SER A 384 13.14 -21.72 -5.08
N LEU A 385 12.44 -21.64 -6.22
CA LEU A 385 10.98 -21.66 -6.29
C LEU A 385 10.36 -22.86 -5.55
N PRO A 386 10.80 -24.11 -5.74
CA PRO A 386 10.18 -25.24 -5.05
C PRO A 386 10.38 -25.19 -3.53
N THR A 387 11.55 -24.73 -3.07
CA THR A 387 11.85 -24.58 -1.63
C THR A 387 10.98 -23.49 -1.01
N ARG A 388 10.86 -22.32 -1.65
CA ARG A 388 9.99 -21.22 -1.16
C ARG A 388 8.53 -21.65 -1.03
N LEU A 389 8.02 -22.37 -2.03
CA LEU A 389 6.65 -22.88 -2.01
C LEU A 389 6.43 -23.89 -0.87
N LEU A 390 7.40 -24.77 -0.61
CA LEU A 390 7.36 -25.72 0.50
C LEU A 390 7.41 -25.01 1.87
N GLU A 391 8.37 -24.12 2.08
CA GLU A 391 8.49 -23.35 3.33
C GLU A 391 7.19 -22.59 3.65
N ARG A 392 6.59 -21.99 2.64
CA ARG A 392 5.34 -21.25 2.79
C ARG A 392 4.14 -22.14 3.03
N ALA A 393 4.09 -23.30 2.38
CA ALA A 393 3.08 -24.31 2.65
C ALA A 393 3.15 -24.80 4.10
N ASP A 394 4.37 -25.08 4.60
CA ASP A 394 4.59 -25.53 5.97
C ASP A 394 4.16 -24.46 7.00
N GLN A 395 4.50 -23.19 6.77
CA GLN A 395 4.06 -22.07 7.62
C GLN A 395 2.54 -21.94 7.71
N LEU A 396 1.82 -22.29 6.65
CA LEU A 396 0.37 -22.23 6.57
C LEU A 396 -0.33 -23.54 6.99
N GLY A 397 0.45 -24.53 7.42
CA GLY A 397 -0.03 -25.88 7.76
C GLY A 397 -0.71 -26.57 6.58
N PHE A 398 -0.30 -26.27 5.35
CA PHE A 398 -0.82 -26.90 4.14
C PHE A 398 -0.22 -28.30 3.98
N SER A 399 -1.07 -29.29 3.74
CA SER A 399 -0.63 -30.65 3.45
C SER A 399 -1.51 -31.28 2.39
N MET A 400 -0.90 -32.11 1.55
CA MET A 400 -1.60 -32.92 0.56
C MET A 400 -1.73 -34.35 1.06
N PRO A 401 -2.85 -35.03 0.77
CA PRO A 401 -2.99 -36.45 1.07
C PRO A 401 -2.00 -37.25 0.21
N PRO A 402 -1.49 -38.38 0.70
CA PRO A 402 -0.53 -39.19 -0.05
C PRO A 402 -1.15 -39.83 -1.29
N GLU A 403 -2.47 -40.10 -1.27
CA GLU A 403 -3.20 -40.77 -2.34
C GLU A 403 -4.64 -40.25 -2.41
N SER A 404 -5.28 -40.39 -3.58
CA SER A 404 -6.71 -40.15 -3.77
C SER A 404 -7.32 -41.21 -4.68
N LYS A 405 -8.58 -41.55 -4.40
CA LYS A 405 -9.37 -42.42 -5.29
C LYS A 405 -9.74 -41.73 -6.61
N ALA A 406 -9.71 -40.39 -6.65
CA ALA A 406 -10.01 -39.62 -7.87
C ALA A 406 -8.84 -39.66 -8.88
N GLY A 407 -7.60 -39.82 -8.42
CA GLY A 407 -6.44 -40.06 -9.27
C GLY A 407 -5.12 -39.66 -8.62
N GLU A 408 -4.11 -39.45 -9.46
CA GLU A 408 -2.74 -39.12 -9.03
C GLU A 408 -2.72 -37.79 -8.28
N VAL A 409 -2.04 -37.76 -7.13
CA VAL A 409 -1.87 -36.57 -6.30
C VAL A 409 -0.45 -36.05 -6.49
N ALA A 410 -0.29 -34.73 -6.59
CA ALA A 410 1.03 -34.13 -6.68
C ALA A 410 1.85 -34.49 -5.43
N ALA A 411 3.11 -34.91 -5.62
CA ALA A 411 3.98 -35.31 -4.51
C ALA A 411 4.37 -34.14 -3.58
N ARG A 412 4.28 -32.91 -4.10
CA ARG A 412 4.56 -31.64 -3.41
C ARG A 412 3.84 -30.51 -4.14
N LEU A 413 3.80 -29.32 -3.55
CA LEU A 413 3.24 -28.15 -4.21
C LEU A 413 4.03 -27.87 -5.51
N MET A 414 3.44 -28.22 -6.65
CA MET A 414 4.02 -28.09 -7.98
C MET A 414 3.34 -26.95 -8.72
N VAL A 415 4.12 -26.20 -9.49
CA VAL A 415 3.61 -25.13 -10.36
C VAL A 415 4.13 -25.30 -11.78
N SER A 416 3.22 -25.27 -12.75
CA SER A 416 3.52 -25.51 -14.17
C SER A 416 2.79 -24.50 -15.08
N PRO A 417 3.33 -24.10 -16.23
CA PRO A 417 2.56 -23.35 -17.22
C PRO A 417 1.60 -24.29 -17.98
N ALA A 418 0.37 -23.83 -18.24
CA ALA A 418 -0.60 -24.60 -19.04
C ALA A 418 -1.51 -23.71 -19.89
N THR A 419 -2.09 -24.28 -20.96
CA THR A 419 -3.20 -23.66 -21.69
C THR A 419 -4.53 -24.08 -21.04
N ILE A 420 -5.35 -23.08 -20.74
CA ILE A 420 -6.68 -23.23 -20.12
C ILE A 420 -7.75 -23.15 -21.21
N ALA A 421 -8.66 -24.12 -21.24
CA ALA A 421 -9.93 -24.06 -21.95
C ALA A 421 -10.98 -23.45 -21.02
N SER A 422 -11.53 -22.30 -21.41
CA SER A 422 -12.51 -21.55 -20.61
C SER A 422 -13.85 -21.49 -21.36
N GLY A 423 -14.97 -21.69 -20.67
CA GLY A 423 -16.32 -21.65 -21.24
C GLY A 423 -17.41 -21.81 -20.18
N GLU A 424 -18.68 -21.90 -20.56
CA GLU A 424 -19.78 -21.93 -19.59
C GLU A 424 -20.12 -23.34 -19.05
N LEU A 425 -19.50 -24.40 -19.58
CA LEU A 425 -19.81 -25.77 -19.16
C LEU A 425 -18.97 -26.23 -17.96
N LEU A 426 -19.66 -26.75 -16.94
CA LEU A 426 -19.03 -27.57 -15.90
C LEU A 426 -18.75 -28.98 -16.43
N ILE A 427 -17.50 -29.26 -16.76
CA ILE A 427 -17.09 -30.52 -17.40
C ILE A 427 -17.19 -31.69 -16.42
N ARG A 428 -17.89 -32.75 -16.85
CA ARG A 428 -18.04 -34.04 -16.13
C ARG A 428 -17.94 -35.24 -17.05
N ASP A 429 -17.54 -35.01 -18.30
CA ASP A 429 -17.44 -36.01 -19.35
C ASP A 429 -15.99 -36.00 -19.89
N PRO A 430 -15.22 -37.10 -19.73
CA PRO A 430 -13.89 -37.23 -20.29
C PRO A 430 -13.82 -36.99 -21.79
N GLU A 431 -14.85 -37.37 -22.56
CA GLU A 431 -14.85 -37.21 -24.02
C GLU A 431 -14.90 -35.72 -24.40
N VAL A 432 -15.71 -34.94 -23.69
CA VAL A 432 -15.77 -33.48 -23.85
C VAL A 432 -14.45 -32.83 -23.48
N PHE A 433 -13.80 -33.31 -22.41
CA PHE A 433 -12.49 -32.80 -22.00
C PHE A 433 -11.41 -33.07 -23.08
N GLU A 434 -11.37 -34.29 -23.62
CA GLU A 434 -10.44 -34.65 -24.70
C GLU A 434 -10.72 -33.86 -25.98
N ASP A 435 -11.96 -33.46 -26.21
CA ASP A 435 -12.36 -32.64 -27.35
C ASP A 435 -11.73 -31.24 -27.37
N PHE A 436 -11.28 -30.72 -26.22
CA PHE A 436 -10.51 -29.46 -26.16
C PHE A 436 -9.16 -29.57 -26.87
N GLN A 437 -8.57 -30.76 -26.92
CA GLN A 437 -7.32 -31.00 -27.64
C GLN A 437 -7.47 -30.81 -29.14
N ARG A 438 -8.68 -31.02 -29.67
CA ARG A 438 -9.01 -30.75 -31.08
C ARG A 438 -9.09 -29.26 -31.38
N ILE A 439 -9.31 -28.43 -30.36
CA ILE A 439 -9.33 -26.96 -30.46
C ILE A 439 -7.92 -26.41 -30.31
N HIS A 440 -7.17 -26.89 -29.31
CA HIS A 440 -5.77 -26.56 -29.11
C HIS A 440 -5.04 -27.72 -28.43
N GLU A 441 -3.98 -28.23 -29.05
CA GLU A 441 -3.23 -29.42 -28.60
C GLU A 441 -2.68 -29.31 -27.17
N LYS A 442 -2.48 -28.08 -26.66
CA LYS A 442 -1.99 -27.84 -25.28
C LYS A 442 -3.07 -27.53 -24.25
N ALA A 443 -4.35 -27.59 -24.60
CA ALA A 443 -5.45 -27.35 -23.65
C ALA A 443 -5.52 -28.47 -22.61
N LEU A 444 -4.91 -28.25 -21.44
CA LEU A 444 -4.75 -29.26 -20.38
C LEU A 444 -5.66 -29.00 -19.17
N VAL A 445 -6.31 -27.86 -19.12
CA VAL A 445 -7.09 -27.37 -17.98
C VAL A 445 -8.44 -26.90 -18.47
N ALA A 446 -9.52 -27.17 -17.74
CA ALA A 446 -10.87 -26.69 -18.04
C ALA A 446 -11.50 -25.99 -16.84
N GLU A 447 -12.05 -24.80 -17.05
CA GLU A 447 -12.71 -23.97 -16.03
C GLU A 447 -13.71 -22.99 -16.68
N MET A 448 -14.29 -22.08 -15.89
CA MET A 448 -15.48 -21.33 -16.29
C MET A 448 -15.37 -19.79 -16.29
N GLU A 449 -14.23 -19.19 -15.96
CA GLU A 449 -14.15 -17.73 -15.76
C GLU A 449 -12.94 -17.03 -16.39
N ALA A 450 -11.87 -17.77 -16.69
CA ALA A 450 -10.58 -17.19 -17.09
C ALA A 450 -10.70 -16.27 -18.30
N TYR A 451 -11.53 -16.64 -19.29
CA TYR A 451 -11.73 -15.83 -20.48
C TYR A 451 -12.45 -14.52 -20.17
N GLY A 452 -13.50 -14.56 -19.35
CA GLY A 452 -14.24 -13.36 -18.95
C GLY A 452 -13.36 -12.35 -18.21
N VAL A 453 -12.50 -12.80 -17.29
CA VAL A 453 -11.55 -11.93 -16.60
C VAL A 453 -10.50 -11.39 -17.58
N PHE A 454 -9.96 -12.22 -18.46
CA PHE A 454 -8.98 -11.77 -19.46
C PHE A 454 -9.55 -10.72 -20.40
N ASP A 455 -10.74 -10.95 -20.95
CA ASP A 455 -11.43 -10.04 -21.87
C ASP A 455 -11.69 -8.67 -21.22
N ALA A 456 -12.14 -8.64 -19.96
CA ALA A 456 -12.32 -7.39 -19.22
C ALA A 456 -11.01 -6.64 -18.99
N CYS A 457 -9.93 -7.37 -18.69
CA CYS A 457 -8.60 -6.80 -18.47
C CYS A 457 -7.96 -6.27 -19.76
N ASP A 458 -8.10 -7.01 -20.87
CA ASP A 458 -7.55 -6.64 -22.18
C ASP A 458 -8.18 -5.34 -22.70
N LYS A 459 -9.51 -5.21 -22.58
CA LYS A 459 -10.25 -3.99 -22.96
C LYS A 459 -9.87 -2.73 -22.17
N GLN A 460 -9.27 -2.90 -20.98
CA GLN A 460 -8.83 -1.81 -20.12
C GLN A 460 -7.30 -1.72 -20.00
N GLU A 461 -6.57 -2.49 -20.82
CA GLU A 461 -5.10 -2.55 -20.86
C GLU A 461 -4.46 -2.89 -19.49
N VAL A 462 -5.14 -3.68 -18.66
CA VAL A 462 -4.63 -4.12 -17.35
C VAL A 462 -4.01 -5.52 -17.49
N PRO A 463 -2.73 -5.72 -17.15
CA PRO A 463 -2.10 -7.04 -17.21
C PRO A 463 -2.81 -8.06 -16.30
N VAL A 464 -3.02 -9.26 -16.80
CA VAL A 464 -3.72 -10.34 -16.09
C VAL A 464 -2.96 -11.67 -16.17
N LEU A 465 -3.07 -12.47 -15.12
CA LEU A 465 -2.59 -13.85 -15.06
C LEU A 465 -3.60 -14.72 -14.31
N VAL A 466 -3.86 -15.92 -14.81
CA VAL A 466 -4.77 -16.88 -14.17
C VAL A 466 -3.96 -17.99 -13.50
N VAL A 467 -4.36 -18.32 -12.27
CA VAL A 467 -3.78 -19.34 -11.40
C VAL A 467 -4.88 -20.34 -11.07
N ARG A 468 -4.67 -21.62 -11.37
CA ARG A 468 -5.65 -22.68 -11.04
C ARG A 468 -5.02 -23.84 -10.32
N GLY A 469 -5.61 -24.25 -9.20
CA GLY A 469 -5.31 -25.53 -8.58
C GLY A 469 -6.14 -26.63 -9.22
N ILE A 470 -5.53 -27.77 -9.52
CA ILE A 470 -6.25 -28.91 -10.10
C ILE A 470 -7.03 -29.65 -9.01
N SER A 471 -8.36 -29.56 -9.05
CA SER A 471 -9.26 -30.18 -8.06
C SER A 471 -9.84 -31.52 -8.50
N ASP A 472 -9.92 -31.75 -9.80
CA ASP A 472 -10.51 -32.95 -10.40
C ASP A 472 -10.02 -33.13 -11.85
N TYR A 473 -10.54 -34.15 -12.53
CA TYR A 473 -10.18 -34.48 -13.92
C TYR A 473 -11.31 -34.27 -14.93
N GLY A 474 -12.36 -33.52 -14.56
CA GLY A 474 -13.51 -33.28 -15.44
C GLY A 474 -14.32 -34.53 -15.76
N ASP A 475 -14.32 -35.53 -14.87
CA ASP A 475 -15.00 -36.82 -15.06
C ASP A 475 -15.95 -37.16 -13.90
N ILE A 476 -16.48 -38.39 -13.90
CA ILE A 476 -17.42 -38.87 -12.88
C ILE A 476 -16.76 -39.20 -11.54
N THR A 477 -15.43 -39.26 -11.48
CA THR A 477 -14.69 -39.54 -10.24
C THR A 477 -14.39 -38.22 -9.54
N LYS A 478 -15.04 -37.99 -8.40
CA LYS A 478 -14.89 -36.74 -7.64
C LYS A 478 -14.44 -37.00 -6.23
N ASP A 479 -13.52 -36.18 -5.76
CA ASP A 479 -13.11 -36.08 -4.38
C ASP A 479 -13.21 -34.61 -3.94
N ASN A 480 -14.31 -34.27 -3.27
CA ASN A 480 -14.57 -32.88 -2.84
C ASN A 480 -13.50 -32.35 -1.86
N ALA A 481 -12.69 -33.23 -1.25
CA ALA A 481 -11.57 -32.80 -0.41
C ALA A 481 -10.55 -31.96 -1.21
N PHE A 482 -10.39 -32.26 -2.50
CA PHE A 482 -9.44 -31.55 -3.36
C PHE A 482 -9.90 -30.15 -3.76
N HIS A 483 -11.17 -29.79 -3.60
CA HIS A 483 -11.57 -28.40 -3.82
C HIS A 483 -10.86 -27.47 -2.81
N LYS A 484 -10.78 -27.88 -1.54
CA LYS A 484 -10.07 -27.12 -0.50
C LYS A 484 -8.57 -27.10 -0.77
N ILE A 485 -7.97 -28.27 -1.00
CA ILE A 485 -6.52 -28.42 -1.22
C ILE A 485 -6.08 -27.62 -2.44
N ALA A 486 -6.77 -27.77 -3.57
CA ALA A 486 -6.46 -27.04 -4.80
C ALA A 486 -6.64 -25.52 -4.63
N SER A 487 -7.67 -25.08 -3.90
CA SER A 487 -7.87 -23.65 -3.60
C SER A 487 -6.71 -23.09 -2.76
N GLU A 488 -6.30 -23.79 -1.70
CA GLU A 488 -5.17 -23.38 -0.85
C GLU A 488 -3.85 -23.39 -1.63
N ALA A 489 -3.60 -24.42 -2.44
CA ALA A 489 -2.44 -24.51 -3.31
C ALA A 489 -2.37 -23.32 -4.29
N ALA A 490 -3.47 -23.02 -4.98
CA ALA A 490 -3.57 -21.89 -5.89
C ALA A 490 -3.33 -20.56 -5.17
N ALA A 491 -3.87 -20.39 -3.96
CA ALA A 491 -3.66 -19.19 -3.16
C ALA A 491 -2.20 -19.01 -2.72
N ILE A 492 -1.52 -20.08 -2.29
CA ILE A 492 -0.10 -20.07 -1.92
C ILE A 492 0.76 -19.60 -3.09
N VAL A 493 0.57 -20.20 -4.27
CA VAL A 493 1.30 -19.85 -5.49
C VAL A 493 0.96 -18.44 -5.96
N THR A 494 -0.32 -18.02 -5.88
CA THR A 494 -0.73 -16.65 -6.27
C THR A 494 0.00 -15.60 -5.44
N PHE A 495 0.10 -15.80 -4.12
CA PHE A 495 0.81 -14.87 -3.27
C PHE A 495 2.34 -14.97 -3.47
N ASP A 496 2.92 -16.17 -3.63
CA ASP A 496 4.35 -16.30 -3.93
C ASP A 496 4.71 -15.57 -5.24
N TYR A 497 3.91 -15.72 -6.28
CA TYR A 497 4.05 -14.98 -7.54
C TYR A 497 3.89 -13.46 -7.33
N ALA A 498 2.94 -13.01 -6.50
CA ALA A 498 2.78 -11.58 -6.18
C ALA A 498 3.99 -10.98 -5.47
N VAL A 499 4.68 -11.76 -4.62
CA VAL A 499 5.88 -11.32 -3.89
C VAL A 499 7.12 -11.39 -4.78
N HIS A 500 7.31 -12.49 -5.50
CA HIS A 500 8.59 -12.83 -6.13
C HIS A 500 8.56 -12.90 -7.66
N GLY A 501 7.40 -13.16 -8.26
CA GLY A 501 7.25 -13.38 -9.70
C GLY A 501 6.88 -12.12 -10.48
N TRP A 502 6.25 -11.12 -9.85
CA TRP A 502 5.81 -9.91 -10.53
C TRP A 502 6.78 -8.73 -10.35
N THR A 503 7.33 -8.23 -11.46
CA THR A 503 8.14 -7.01 -11.50
C THR A 503 7.27 -5.75 -11.58
N ARG A 504 7.39 -4.86 -10.58
CA ARG A 504 6.73 -3.55 -10.62
C ARG A 504 7.45 -2.64 -11.62
N ARG A 505 6.71 -1.99 -12.52
CA ARG A 505 7.23 -0.80 -13.20
C ARG A 505 7.23 0.33 -12.17
N LEU A 506 8.39 0.62 -11.60
CA LEU A 506 8.60 1.90 -10.93
C LEU A 506 8.55 2.97 -12.02
N ALA A 507 7.71 4.00 -11.83
CA ALA A 507 7.74 5.16 -12.71
C ALA A 507 9.14 5.78 -12.55
N LEU A 508 9.93 5.72 -13.63
CA LEU A 508 11.23 6.39 -13.72
C LEU A 508 11.08 7.91 -13.66
#